data_AF-H9VRX6-F1
#
_entry.id   AF-H9VRX6-F1
#
_cell.length_a   1.000
_cell.length_b   1.000
_cell.length_c   1.000
_cell.angle_alpha   90.00
_cell.angle_beta   90.00
_cell.angle_gamma   90.00
#
_symmetry.space_group_name_H-M   'P 1'
#
loop_
_entity.id
_entity.type
_entity.pdbx_description
1 polymer ?
#
loop_
_entity_poly.entity_id
_entity_poly.type
_entity_poly.pdbx_seq_one_letter_code
_entity_poly.pdbx_strand_id
1 'polypeptide(L)' 'KNEITGVLYHEMTHVWQWDGKGGAPSGLIEGIADYVRLTAGFAPSHWVKPGSGDKWDHGYDVTAYFL' A
#
# COMPACT_ATOMS: atom_id res chain seq x y z
N LYS A 1 18.72 -2.09 1.10
CA LYS A 1 18.59 -1.54 -0.28
C LYS A 1 17.14 -1.64 -0.76
N ASN A 2 16.56 -2.84 -0.79
CA ASN A 2 15.16 -3.05 -1.24
C ASN A 2 14.11 -2.27 -0.43
N GLU A 3 14.33 -2.05 0.87
CA GLU A 3 13.40 -1.30 1.71
C GLU A 3 13.33 0.18 1.33
N ILE A 4 14.48 0.83 1.13
CA ILE A 4 14.54 2.24 0.68
C ILE A 4 13.88 2.38 -0.69
N THR A 5 14.20 1.49 -1.64
CA THR A 5 13.55 1.51 -2.95
C THR A 5 12.05 1.30 -2.83
N GLY A 6 11.59 0.36 -2.00
CA GLY A 6 10.17 0.11 -1.77
C GLY A 6 9.43 1.33 -1.19
N VAL A 7 10.03 2.01 -0.22
CA VAL A 7 9.47 3.26 0.33
C VAL A 7 9.43 4.35 -0.74
N LEU A 8 10.45 4.48 -1.60
CA LEU A 8 10.41 5.44 -2.70
C LEU A 8 9.24 5.18 -3.68
N TYR A 9 8.90 3.92 -3.96
CA TYR A 9 7.71 3.58 -4.77
C TYR A 9 6.40 3.96 -4.07
N HIS A 10 6.32 3.72 -2.76
CA HIS A 10 5.19 4.13 -1.94
C HIS A 10 5.00 5.66 -2.00
N GLU A 11 6.03 6.43 -1.64
CA GLU A 11 5.96 7.90 -1.60
C GLU A 11 5.73 8.52 -2.99
N MET A 12 6.34 7.95 -4.04
CA MET A 12 6.11 8.41 -5.41
C MET A 12 4.66 8.21 -5.86
N THR A 13 3.97 7.19 -5.31
CA THR A 13 2.55 6.98 -5.60
C THR A 13 1.73 8.18 -5.13
N HIS A 14 2.00 8.71 -3.94
CA HIS A 14 1.29 9.88 -3.41
C HIS A 14 1.44 11.15 -4.26
N VAL A 15 2.54 11.29 -5.03
CA VAL A 15 2.72 12.43 -5.95
C VAL A 15 1.66 12.47 -7.05
N TRP A 16 1.23 11.29 -7.51
CA TRP A 16 0.29 11.14 -8.62
C TRP A 16 -1.12 10.75 -8.17
N GLN A 17 -1.24 10.26 -6.94
CA GLN A 17 -2.48 9.77 -6.39
C GLN A 17 -3.44 10.91 -6.08
N TRP A 18 -4.67 10.80 -6.59
CA TRP A 18 -5.75 11.71 -6.22
C TRP A 18 -6.43 11.21 -4.95
N ASP A 19 -6.51 12.06 -3.93
CA ASP A 19 -7.09 11.75 -2.61
C ASP A 19 -8.62 11.90 -2.54
N GLY A 20 -9.28 12.05 -3.68
CA GLY A 20 -10.72 12.28 -3.72
C GLY A 20 -11.13 13.64 -3.15
N LYS A 21 -10.24 14.66 -3.19
CA LYS A 21 -10.44 15.97 -2.53
C LYS A 21 -10.56 15.79 -1.00
N GLY A 22 -9.67 14.99 -0.43
CA GLY A 22 -9.66 14.61 0.99
C GLY A 22 -10.85 13.73 1.42
N GLY A 23 -11.64 13.22 0.48
CA GLY A 23 -12.79 12.36 0.76
C GLY A 23 -12.47 10.87 0.78
N ALA A 24 -11.31 10.47 0.24
CA ALA A 24 -10.89 9.08 0.26
C ALA A 24 -10.45 8.66 1.69
N PRO A 25 -10.79 7.44 2.14
CA PRO A 25 -10.25 6.91 3.39
C PRO A 25 -8.72 6.89 3.37
N SER A 26 -8.07 7.35 4.43
CA SER A 26 -6.60 7.36 4.51
C SER A 26 -5.99 5.97 4.32
N GLY A 27 -6.61 4.93 4.91
CA GLY A 27 -6.16 3.54 4.71
C GLY A 27 -6.20 3.07 3.26
N LEU A 28 -7.13 3.57 2.45
CA LEU A 28 -7.17 3.31 1.01
C LEU A 28 -6.03 4.04 0.29
N ILE A 29 -5.74 5.28 0.70
CA ILE A 29 -4.66 6.08 0.11
C ILE A 29 -3.31 5.40 0.34
N GLU A 30 -3.01 5.04 1.58
CA GLU A 30 -1.81 4.28 1.97
C GLU A 30 -1.78 2.90 1.32
N GLY A 31 -2.92 2.20 1.29
CA GLY A 31 -3.03 0.86 0.71
C GLY A 31 -2.73 0.82 -0.79
N ILE A 32 -3.11 1.85 -1.56
CA ILE A 32 -2.74 1.97 -2.97
C ILE A 32 -1.23 2.20 -3.14
N ALA A 33 -0.61 3.02 -2.28
CA ALA A 33 0.84 3.23 -2.30
C ALA A 33 1.60 1.93 -1.99
N ASP A 34 1.11 1.16 -1.02
CA ASP A 34 1.65 -0.16 -0.70
C ASP A 34 1.34 -1.23 -1.77
N TYR A 35 0.23 -1.14 -2.49
CA TYR A 35 -0.05 -1.96 -3.67
C TYR A 35 0.95 -1.73 -4.80
N VAL A 36 1.31 -0.47 -5.08
CA VAL A 36 2.34 -0.15 -6.08
C VAL A 36 3.70 -0.72 -5.65
N ARG A 37 4.06 -0.59 -4.37
CA ARG A 37 5.27 -1.20 -3.81
C ARG A 37 5.25 -2.74 -3.94
N LEU A 38 4.11 -3.37 -3.68
CA LEU A 38 3.92 -4.82 -3.79
C LEU A 38 4.10 -5.30 -5.24
N THR A 39 3.41 -4.67 -6.19
CA THR A 39 3.47 -5.03 -7.62
C THR A 39 4.84 -4.75 -8.24
N ALA A 40 5.59 -3.79 -7.70
CA ALA A 40 6.99 -3.57 -8.04
C ALA A 40 7.97 -4.60 -7.43
N GLY A 41 7.49 -5.54 -6.62
CA GLY A 41 8.30 -6.60 -6.01
C GLY A 41 9.07 -6.18 -4.75
N PHE A 42 8.64 -5.09 -4.10
CA PHE A 42 9.29 -4.54 -2.90
C PHE A 42 8.50 -4.74 -1.61
N ALA A 43 7.62 -5.74 -1.56
CA ALA A 43 6.90 -6.12 -0.34
C ALA A 43 7.88 -6.45 0.81
N PRO A 44 7.75 -5.81 1.98
CA PRO A 44 8.50 -6.16 3.18
C PRO A 44 8.28 -7.61 3.63
N SER A 45 9.34 -8.22 4.17
CA SER A 45 9.27 -9.60 4.68
C SER A 45 8.39 -9.78 5.92
N HIS A 46 7.99 -8.69 6.59
CA HIS A 46 7.18 -8.71 7.80
C HIS A 46 5.69 -8.42 7.54
N TRP A 47 5.30 -8.16 6.28
CA TRP A 47 3.89 -7.99 5.93
C TRP A 47 3.10 -9.27 6.17
N VAL A 48 1.81 -9.11 6.42
CA VAL A 48 0.89 -10.24 6.51
C VAL A 48 0.88 -11.06 5.22
N LYS A 49 0.39 -12.30 5.29
CA LYS A 49 0.25 -13.15 4.10
C LYS A 49 -0.95 -12.71 3.26
N PRO A 50 -0.96 -12.95 1.93
CA PRO A 50 -2.14 -12.76 1.10
C PRO A 50 -3.37 -13.48 1.69
N GLY A 51 -4.51 -12.81 1.71
CA GLY A 51 -5.76 -13.32 2.31
C GLY A 51 -5.82 -13.27 3.84
N SER A 52 -4.86 -12.63 4.50
CA SER A 52 -4.95 -12.32 5.94
C SER A 52 -5.84 -11.09 6.18
N GLY A 53 -6.31 -10.95 7.42
CA GLY A 53 -7.16 -9.84 7.85
C GLY A 53 -8.66 -10.18 7.78
N ASP A 54 -9.45 -9.56 8.65
CA ASP A 54 -10.90 -9.80 8.72
C ASP A 54 -11.69 -8.90 7.76
N LYS A 55 -11.06 -7.84 7.26
CA LYS A 55 -11.60 -6.85 6.32
C LYS A 55 -10.52 -6.38 5.38
N TRP A 56 -10.93 -5.91 4.20
CA TRP A 56 -10.02 -5.42 3.17
C TRP A 56 -9.18 -4.22 3.61
N ASP A 57 -9.69 -3.38 4.52
CA ASP A 57 -9.07 -2.13 5.00
C ASP A 57 -8.47 -2.23 6.42
N HIS A 58 -8.25 -3.45 6.92
CA HIS A 58 -7.77 -3.66 8.29
C HIS A 58 -6.34 -3.11 8.53
N GLY A 59 -5.56 -2.96 7.46
CA GLY A 59 -4.20 -2.40 7.47
C GLY A 59 -3.74 -2.14 6.04
N TYR A 60 -2.68 -1.35 5.86
CA TYR A 60 -2.20 -0.98 4.53
C TYR A 60 -1.61 -2.18 3.78
N ASP A 61 -0.96 -3.12 4.48
CA ASP A 61 -0.46 -4.37 3.89
C ASP A 61 -1.61 -5.33 3.51
N VAL A 62 -2.65 -5.42 4.33
CA VAL A 62 -3.90 -6.14 3.98
C VAL A 62 -4.58 -5.50 2.76
N THR A 63 -4.69 -4.17 2.75
CA THR A 63 -5.29 -3.40 1.66
C THR A 63 -4.51 -3.60 0.36
N ALA A 64 -3.18 -3.57 0.44
CA ALA A 64 -2.30 -3.80 -0.70
C ALA A 64 -2.46 -5.19 -1.31
N TYR A 65 -2.72 -6.23 -0.51
CA TYR A 65 -3.00 -7.58 -1.03
C TYR A 65 -4.43 -7.77 -1.53
N PHE A 66 -5.37 -6.93 -1.09
CA PHE A 66 -6.77 -6.97 -1.53
C PHE A 66 -6.96 -6.31 -2.90
N LEU A 67 -6.27 -5.18 -3.15
CA LEU A 67 -6.26 -4.46 -4.42
C LEU A 67 -5.56 -5.25 -5.53
#